data_AF-A0A848WNU1-F1
#
_entry.id   AF-A0A848WNU1-F1
#
_cell.length_a   1.000
_cell.length_b   1.000
_cell.length_c   1.000
_cell.angle_alpha   90.00
_cell.angle_beta   90.00
_cell.angle_gamma   90.00
#
_symmetry.space_group_name_H-M   'P 1'
#
loop_
_entity.id
_entity.type
_entity.pdbx_description
1 polymer ?
#
loop_
_entity_poly.entity_id
_entity_poly.type
_entity_poly.pdbx_seq_one_letter_code
_entity_poly.pdbx_strand_id
1 'polypeptide(L)'
;MNASTSKAKHLFFWLSGAGADTLEECPNWEQRKYVAFGATVLVPTIFAFIACAYALSTLTDNWSIILPVSAVWSFIILTIDRALLATYRSYQSFFRKMGQFFLRILVAILMGLTISHPLTLLLFNDSVTSVIEEERETEIAGVRDTAIVDKKVVEDKIAALETDIADQRQKFEDTFRAEFLVEDTSVADPDPSAELDPDLKQQHDERVANDTAGFRQKVADIDDETAKLTASYTTVQTDLDHWQTEFEREVNGQRSGIIGLGPRARSIRDDQLAWRREEAKRLGELLATMTNQKTDLQTQIKSTEDAILEEFLVIAADRAERQKAERERVAVLKQQVQAQQAGQFVEQQNTIRSTIAAQIDTRLAEMERLQGELASIGTQEQERIDAIKAEPRRDIIHQTLALHGMFGNGEEGGKFALIAYLVLGCLFMLVDTIPLVVKFFCKAGPYDTLVDCEEVRYDRERKAFLESYHKYMDELAGGKLLHLTQNKPLERAFVEGIDQSKSANAFLEHLMDLESSFQGRVDQEQERLASADASKSSRSAEMLEEFSDTFYSNMRTQMESFFDRDAVKAAAASRSS
;
A
#
# COMPACT_ATOMS: atom_id res chain seq x y z
N MET A 1 -54.22 53.44 -13.05
CA MET A 1 -53.72 52.12 -12.61
C MET A 1 -53.99 50.98 -13.63
N ASN A 2 -54.24 51.26 -14.93
CA ASN A 2 -54.75 50.23 -15.87
C ASN A 2 -53.73 49.65 -16.86
N ALA A 3 -52.57 50.29 -17.09
CA ALA A 3 -51.59 49.78 -18.06
C ALA A 3 -50.84 48.54 -17.54
N SER A 4 -50.45 48.52 -16.27
CA SER A 4 -49.72 47.37 -15.69
C SER A 4 -50.60 46.13 -15.53
N THR A 5 -51.89 46.30 -15.25
CA THR A 5 -52.85 45.20 -15.13
C THR A 5 -53.18 44.58 -16.49
N SER A 6 -53.20 45.37 -17.57
CA SER A 6 -53.35 44.83 -18.94
C SER A 6 -52.15 43.96 -19.34
N LYS A 7 -50.91 44.42 -19.14
CA LYS A 7 -49.70 43.67 -19.51
C LYS A 7 -49.57 42.34 -18.76
N ALA A 8 -49.86 42.32 -17.46
CA ALA A 8 -49.87 41.09 -16.68
C ALA A 8 -50.93 40.11 -17.19
N LYS A 9 -52.13 40.59 -17.52
CA LYS A 9 -53.19 39.75 -18.10
C LYS A 9 -52.78 39.16 -19.45
N HIS A 10 -52.22 39.94 -20.36
CA HIS A 10 -51.72 39.43 -21.65
C HIS A 10 -50.62 38.38 -21.48
N LEU A 11 -49.72 38.57 -20.51
CA LEU A 11 -48.70 37.56 -20.18
C LEU A 11 -49.36 36.24 -19.73
N PHE A 12 -50.34 36.29 -18.83
CA PHE A 12 -51.04 35.09 -18.38
C PHE A 12 -51.92 34.45 -19.47
N PHE A 13 -52.50 35.25 -20.37
CA PHE A 13 -53.19 34.73 -21.55
C PHE A 13 -52.24 33.96 -22.46
N TRP A 14 -51.05 34.53 -22.72
CA TRP A 14 -50.00 33.86 -23.48
C TRP A 14 -49.51 32.56 -22.81
N LEU A 15 -49.32 32.59 -21.48
CA LEU A 15 -48.93 31.43 -20.67
C LEU A 15 -49.98 30.31 -20.72
N SER A 16 -51.26 30.66 -20.75
CA SER A 16 -52.36 29.69 -20.86
C SER A 16 -52.51 29.05 -22.25
N GLY A 17 -51.73 29.51 -23.24
CA GLY A 17 -51.81 29.04 -24.62
C GLY A 17 -53.03 29.55 -25.40
N ALA A 18 -53.76 30.52 -24.87
CA ALA A 18 -54.94 31.11 -25.49
C ALA A 18 -54.59 32.33 -26.37
N GLY A 19 -55.36 32.55 -27.44
CA GLY A 19 -55.27 33.74 -28.27
C GLY A 19 -55.77 34.96 -27.48
N ALA A 20 -54.90 35.96 -27.30
CA ALA A 20 -55.22 37.15 -26.52
C ALA A 20 -56.43 37.90 -27.12
N ASP A 21 -56.46 38.05 -28.44
CA ASP A 21 -57.49 38.81 -29.15
C ASP A 21 -58.89 38.18 -28.98
N THR A 22 -59.00 36.86 -29.20
CA THR A 22 -60.25 36.10 -29.03
C THR A 22 -60.74 36.04 -27.58
N LEU A 23 -59.83 36.15 -26.60
CA LEU A 23 -60.17 36.06 -25.18
C LEU A 23 -60.60 37.41 -24.61
N GLU A 24 -60.20 38.53 -25.23
CA GLU A 24 -60.69 39.87 -24.88
C GLU A 24 -62.16 40.07 -25.26
N GLU A 25 -62.63 39.42 -26.32
CA GLU A 25 -64.04 39.40 -26.72
C GLU A 25 -64.93 38.58 -25.75
N CYS A 26 -64.31 37.74 -24.92
CA CYS A 26 -65.00 36.88 -23.96
C CYS A 26 -65.34 37.59 -22.63
N PRO A 27 -66.36 37.14 -21.90
CA PRO A 27 -66.74 37.73 -20.61
C PRO A 27 -65.63 37.60 -19.54
N ASN A 28 -65.60 38.56 -18.61
CA ASN A 28 -64.57 38.69 -17.57
C ASN A 28 -64.31 37.43 -16.72
N TRP A 29 -65.30 36.56 -16.52
CA TRP A 29 -65.13 35.33 -15.74
C TRP A 29 -64.32 34.26 -16.50
N GLU A 30 -64.45 34.21 -17.83
CA GLU A 30 -63.69 33.30 -18.69
C GLU A 30 -62.23 33.78 -18.80
N GLN A 31 -62.02 35.10 -18.88
CA GLN A 31 -60.67 35.70 -18.80
C GLN A 31 -59.96 35.31 -17.49
N ARG A 32 -60.63 35.38 -16.34
CA ARG A 32 -60.05 34.99 -15.04
C ARG A 32 -59.70 33.50 -14.98
N LYS A 33 -60.52 32.64 -15.59
CA LYS A 33 -60.26 31.20 -15.69
C LYS A 33 -58.97 30.91 -16.47
N TYR A 34 -58.76 31.57 -17.61
CA TYR A 34 -57.55 31.43 -18.40
C TYR A 34 -56.30 32.06 -17.74
N VAL A 35 -56.46 33.17 -17.01
CA VAL A 35 -55.38 33.69 -16.16
C VAL A 35 -54.98 32.68 -15.09
N ALA A 36 -55.94 32.00 -14.47
CA ALA A 36 -55.65 30.95 -13.49
C ALA A 36 -54.93 29.76 -14.13
N PHE A 37 -55.31 29.32 -15.33
CA PHE A 37 -54.57 28.28 -16.07
C PHE A 37 -53.12 28.70 -16.38
N GLY A 38 -52.91 29.94 -16.84
CA GLY A 38 -51.56 30.46 -17.06
C GLY A 38 -50.73 30.52 -15.77
N ALA A 39 -51.35 30.85 -14.64
CA ALA A 39 -50.69 30.84 -13.33
C ALA A 39 -50.31 29.43 -12.86
N THR A 40 -51.15 28.42 -13.14
CA THR A 40 -50.84 27.03 -12.75
C THR A 40 -49.61 26.44 -13.43
N VAL A 41 -49.27 26.88 -14.65
CA VAL A 41 -48.06 26.44 -15.38
C VAL A 41 -46.76 27.00 -14.77
N LEU A 42 -46.84 28.14 -14.07
CA LEU A 42 -45.66 28.73 -13.43
C LEU A 42 -45.16 27.88 -12.25
N VAL A 43 -46.04 27.12 -11.60
CA VAL A 43 -45.66 26.30 -10.43
C VAL A 43 -44.68 25.20 -10.84
N PRO A 44 -44.99 24.30 -11.82
CA PRO A 44 -44.00 23.36 -12.37
C PRO A 44 -42.73 24.03 -12.89
N THR A 45 -42.86 25.20 -13.53
CA THR A 45 -41.73 25.96 -14.09
C THR A 45 -40.74 26.39 -13.01
N ILE A 46 -41.22 26.92 -11.89
CA ILE A 46 -40.38 27.36 -10.76
C ILE A 46 -39.71 26.15 -10.09
N PHE A 47 -40.44 25.06 -9.88
CA PHE A 47 -39.85 23.86 -9.28
C PHE A 47 -38.83 23.19 -10.20
N ALA A 48 -39.06 23.16 -11.51
CA ALA A 48 -38.08 22.69 -12.48
C ALA A 48 -36.81 23.56 -12.48
N PHE A 49 -36.93 24.87 -12.30
CA PHE A 49 -35.80 25.78 -12.14
C PHE A 49 -34.97 25.43 -10.89
N ILE A 50 -35.62 25.28 -9.74
CA ILE A 50 -34.95 24.95 -8.46
C ILE A 50 -34.29 23.56 -8.54
N ALA A 51 -35.01 22.56 -9.05
CA ALA A 51 -34.52 21.19 -9.22
C ALA A 51 -33.29 21.13 -10.14
N CYS A 52 -33.34 21.82 -11.29
CA CYS A 52 -32.21 21.87 -12.22
C CYS A 52 -31.04 22.68 -11.67
N ALA A 53 -31.31 23.81 -10.99
CA ALA A 53 -30.28 24.61 -10.34
C ALA A 53 -29.54 23.79 -9.27
N TYR A 54 -30.28 23.02 -8.46
CA TYR A 54 -29.67 22.11 -7.48
C TYR A 54 -28.86 21.00 -8.17
N ALA A 55 -29.42 20.33 -9.18
CA ALA A 55 -28.71 19.30 -9.92
C ALA A 55 -27.38 19.83 -10.51
N LEU A 56 -27.37 21.04 -11.07
CA LEU A 56 -26.16 21.69 -11.56
C LEU A 56 -25.20 22.10 -10.44
N SER A 57 -25.71 22.49 -9.27
CA SER A 57 -24.87 22.83 -8.11
C SER A 57 -24.06 21.64 -7.58
N THR A 58 -24.48 20.41 -7.88
CA THR A 58 -23.68 19.21 -7.58
C THR A 58 -22.54 18.98 -8.56
N LEU A 59 -22.61 19.55 -9.78
CA LEU A 59 -21.63 19.37 -10.85
C LEU A 59 -20.62 20.53 -10.93
N THR A 60 -21.05 21.74 -10.59
CA THR A 60 -20.24 22.96 -10.70
C THR A 60 -20.64 23.97 -9.63
N ASP A 61 -19.65 24.56 -8.95
CA ASP A 61 -19.88 25.66 -7.99
C ASP A 61 -20.03 27.03 -8.70
N ASN A 62 -19.85 27.10 -10.02
CA ASN A 62 -19.94 28.34 -10.78
C ASN A 62 -21.39 28.81 -10.98
N TRP A 63 -21.83 29.77 -10.17
CA TRP A 63 -23.15 30.42 -10.27
C TRP A 63 -23.47 30.95 -11.68
N SER A 64 -22.46 31.43 -12.41
CA SER A 64 -22.60 31.96 -13.78
C SER A 64 -23.04 30.90 -14.79
N ILE A 65 -22.86 29.61 -14.51
CA ILE A 65 -23.32 28.49 -15.36
C ILE A 65 -24.66 27.97 -14.84
N ILE A 66 -24.81 27.84 -13.52
CA ILE A 66 -26.02 27.29 -12.89
C ILE A 66 -27.27 28.09 -13.30
N LEU A 67 -27.24 29.41 -13.15
CA LEU A 67 -28.40 30.27 -13.45
C LEU A 67 -28.89 30.21 -14.91
N PRO A 68 -28.05 30.45 -15.93
CA PRO A 68 -28.54 30.47 -17.30
C PRO A 68 -29.01 29.09 -17.77
N VAL A 69 -28.32 28.01 -17.37
CA VAL A 69 -28.71 26.65 -17.78
C VAL A 69 -30.03 26.24 -17.12
N SER A 70 -30.21 26.50 -15.82
CA SER A 70 -31.49 26.21 -15.15
C SER A 70 -32.64 27.09 -15.67
N ALA A 71 -32.35 28.34 -16.06
CA ALA A 71 -33.33 29.21 -16.72
C ALA A 71 -33.76 28.67 -18.09
N VAL A 72 -32.81 28.18 -18.90
CA VAL A 72 -33.11 27.54 -20.19
C VAL A 72 -33.93 26.27 -19.98
N TRP A 73 -33.58 25.43 -19.01
CA TRP A 73 -34.35 24.23 -18.69
C TRP A 73 -35.78 24.55 -18.23
N SER A 74 -35.93 25.50 -17.31
CA SER A 74 -37.22 25.99 -16.84
C SER A 74 -38.07 26.55 -17.99
N PHE A 75 -37.44 27.26 -18.93
CA PHE A 75 -38.10 27.75 -20.14
C PHE A 75 -38.56 26.60 -21.06
N ILE A 76 -37.78 25.53 -21.20
CA ILE A 76 -38.20 24.32 -21.94
C ILE A 76 -39.45 23.72 -21.30
N ILE A 77 -39.46 23.50 -19.98
CA ILE A 77 -40.64 22.97 -19.26
C ILE A 77 -41.85 23.88 -19.45
N LEU A 78 -41.67 25.19 -19.28
CA LEU A 78 -42.71 26.19 -19.52
C LEU A 78 -43.31 26.08 -20.93
N THR A 79 -42.48 25.90 -21.95
CA THR A 79 -42.95 25.78 -23.34
C THR A 79 -43.70 24.47 -23.59
N ILE A 80 -43.26 23.37 -22.98
CA ILE A 80 -43.92 22.06 -23.07
C ILE A 80 -45.29 22.10 -22.40
N ASP A 81 -45.36 22.61 -21.16
CA ASP A 81 -46.62 22.72 -20.43
C ASP A 81 -47.61 23.67 -21.11
N ARG A 82 -47.12 24.79 -21.65
CA ARG A 82 -47.91 25.69 -22.49
C ARG A 82 -48.45 24.98 -23.74
N ALA A 83 -47.60 24.24 -24.45
CA ALA A 83 -48.01 23.49 -25.65
C ALA A 83 -49.06 22.43 -25.32
N LEU A 84 -48.94 21.77 -24.16
CA LEU A 84 -49.89 20.76 -23.71
C LEU A 84 -51.24 21.36 -23.28
N LEU A 85 -51.26 22.58 -22.75
CA LEU A 85 -52.50 23.34 -22.53
C LEU A 85 -53.17 23.81 -23.83
N ALA A 86 -52.36 24.28 -24.78
CA ALA A 86 -52.84 24.80 -26.07
C ALA A 86 -53.41 23.70 -26.97
N THR A 87 -52.83 22.50 -26.92
CA THR A 87 -53.29 21.35 -27.72
C THR A 87 -54.57 20.71 -27.20
N TYR A 88 -55.03 21.02 -25.98
CA TYR A 88 -56.31 20.51 -25.48
C TYR A 88 -57.48 21.20 -26.18
N ARG A 89 -58.29 20.44 -26.93
CA ARG A 89 -59.51 20.89 -27.61
C ARG A 89 -60.77 20.32 -26.96
N SER A 90 -61.67 21.20 -26.51
CA SER A 90 -62.89 20.80 -25.79
C SER A 90 -63.90 20.03 -26.65
N TYR A 91 -63.90 20.21 -27.98
CA TYR A 91 -64.86 19.58 -28.91
C TYR A 91 -64.34 18.31 -29.63
N GLN A 92 -63.18 17.79 -29.24
CA GLN A 92 -62.59 16.58 -29.86
C GLN A 92 -63.33 15.29 -29.47
N SER A 93 -63.19 14.22 -30.26
CA SER A 93 -63.83 12.91 -29.96
C SER A 93 -63.32 12.30 -28.65
N PHE A 94 -64.21 11.61 -27.93
CA PHE A 94 -63.92 11.06 -26.59
C PHE A 94 -62.65 10.19 -26.54
N PHE A 95 -62.45 9.32 -27.54
CA PHE A 95 -61.24 8.48 -27.61
C PHE A 95 -59.96 9.28 -27.80
N ARG A 96 -59.99 10.35 -28.60
CA ARG A 96 -58.83 11.23 -28.79
C ARG A 96 -58.53 12.04 -27.53
N LYS A 97 -59.58 12.52 -26.84
CA LYS A 97 -59.45 13.19 -25.52
C LYS A 97 -58.83 12.27 -24.48
N MET A 98 -59.28 11.02 -24.40
CA MET A 98 -58.74 10.03 -23.47
C MET A 98 -57.28 9.68 -23.79
N GLY A 99 -56.94 9.53 -25.07
CA GLY A 99 -55.56 9.30 -25.51
C GLY A 99 -54.62 10.46 -25.16
N GLN A 100 -55.06 11.70 -25.35
CA GLN A 100 -54.30 12.89 -24.97
C GLN A 100 -54.14 13.03 -23.45
N PHE A 101 -55.20 12.71 -22.69
CA PHE A 101 -55.17 12.67 -21.22
C PHE A 101 -54.18 11.62 -20.70
N PHE A 102 -54.21 10.41 -21.25
CA PHE A 102 -53.28 9.33 -20.88
C PHE A 102 -51.83 9.68 -21.24
N LEU A 103 -51.58 10.19 -22.45
CA LEU A 103 -50.25 10.65 -22.86
C LEU A 103 -49.72 11.73 -21.90
N ARG A 104 -50.58 12.65 -21.44
CA ARG A 104 -50.20 13.65 -20.43
C ARG A 104 -49.86 13.02 -19.09
N ILE A 105 -50.64 12.06 -18.60
CA ILE A 105 -50.32 11.35 -17.36
C ILE A 105 -48.95 10.68 -17.47
N LEU A 106 -48.66 10.03 -18.60
CA LEU A 106 -47.37 9.38 -18.82
C LEU A 106 -46.21 10.39 -18.78
N VAL A 107 -46.34 11.51 -19.48
CA VAL A 107 -45.35 12.59 -19.48
C VAL A 107 -45.20 13.20 -18.09
N ALA A 108 -46.30 13.40 -17.36
CA ALA A 108 -46.29 13.94 -16.00
C ALA A 108 -45.64 12.99 -14.98
N ILE A 109 -45.80 11.67 -15.14
CA ILE A 109 -45.08 10.68 -14.33
C ILE A 109 -43.58 10.78 -14.60
N LEU A 110 -43.18 10.81 -15.88
CA LEU A 110 -41.78 10.92 -16.26
C LEU A 110 -41.16 12.21 -15.71
N MET A 111 -41.79 13.36 -15.97
CA MET A 111 -41.32 14.66 -15.50
C MET A 111 -41.36 14.76 -13.97
N GLY A 112 -42.44 14.32 -13.33
CA GLY A 112 -42.61 14.33 -11.89
C GLY A 112 -41.52 13.53 -11.16
N LEU A 113 -41.16 12.34 -11.66
CA LEU A 113 -40.07 11.54 -11.10
C LEU A 113 -38.70 12.17 -11.34
N THR A 114 -38.46 12.74 -12.52
CA THR A 114 -37.17 13.38 -12.84
C THR A 114 -36.94 14.66 -12.02
N ILE A 115 -37.98 15.43 -11.73
CA ILE A 115 -37.90 16.68 -10.96
C ILE A 115 -37.90 16.40 -9.45
N SER A 116 -38.65 15.39 -8.98
CA SER A 116 -38.73 15.08 -7.55
C SER A 116 -37.41 14.59 -6.97
N HIS A 117 -36.58 13.93 -7.78
CA HIS A 117 -35.33 13.33 -7.33
C HIS A 117 -34.29 14.36 -6.84
N PRO A 118 -33.83 15.33 -7.66
CA PRO A 118 -32.94 16.38 -7.18
C PRO A 118 -33.56 17.21 -6.06
N LEU A 119 -34.89 17.41 -6.05
CA LEU A 119 -35.53 18.17 -4.98
C LEU A 119 -35.58 17.42 -3.65
N THR A 120 -35.70 16.08 -3.69
CA THR A 120 -35.63 15.24 -2.49
C THR A 120 -34.22 15.24 -1.92
N LEU A 121 -33.20 15.19 -2.79
CA LEU A 121 -31.81 15.35 -2.37
C LEU A 121 -31.57 16.72 -1.72
N LEU A 122 -32.11 17.80 -2.30
CA LEU A 122 -32.05 19.13 -1.70
C LEU A 122 -32.74 19.19 -0.33
N LEU A 123 -33.90 18.54 -0.18
CA LEU A 123 -34.65 18.52 1.08
C LEU A 123 -33.92 17.76 2.19
N PHE A 124 -33.23 16.68 1.84
CA PHE A 124 -32.51 15.80 2.77
C PHE A 124 -30.99 16.00 2.73
N ASN A 125 -30.51 17.15 2.25
CA ASN A 125 -29.09 17.37 2.00
C ASN A 125 -28.22 17.12 3.25
N ASP A 126 -28.69 17.55 4.42
CA ASP A 126 -27.97 17.37 5.68
C ASP A 126 -27.92 15.88 6.10
N SER A 127 -29.03 15.15 5.94
CA SER A 127 -29.09 13.72 6.24
C SER A 127 -28.23 12.91 5.27
N VAL A 128 -28.26 13.24 3.98
CA VAL A 128 -27.43 12.61 2.94
C VAL A 128 -25.95 12.86 3.22
N THR A 129 -25.58 14.11 3.56
CA THR A 129 -24.19 14.45 3.91
C THR A 129 -23.72 13.68 5.15
N SER A 130 -24.58 13.55 6.16
CA SER A 130 -24.26 12.77 7.37
C SER A 130 -23.97 11.30 7.06
N VAL A 131 -24.75 10.66 6.18
CA VAL A 131 -24.52 9.27 5.78
C VAL A 131 -23.22 9.13 4.98
N ILE A 132 -22.92 10.09 4.10
CA ILE A 132 -21.66 10.09 3.35
C ILE A 132 -20.45 10.23 4.28
N GLU A 133 -20.54 11.07 5.32
CA GLU A 133 -19.48 11.19 6.33
C GLU A 133 -19.37 9.93 7.18
N GLU A 134 -20.49 9.29 7.55
CA GLU A 134 -20.46 8.00 8.25
C GLU A 134 -19.77 6.92 7.40
N GLU A 135 -20.10 6.80 6.11
CA GLU A 135 -19.42 5.89 5.18
C GLU A 135 -17.92 6.20 5.09
N ARG A 136 -17.52 7.48 5.03
CA ARG A 136 -16.11 7.87 5.07
C ARG A 136 -15.44 7.47 6.37
N GLU A 137 -16.10 7.64 7.51
CA GLU A 137 -15.55 7.22 8.81
C GLU A 137 -15.35 5.71 8.87
N THR A 138 -16.27 4.91 8.33
CA THR A 138 -16.11 3.45 8.25
C THR A 138 -14.94 3.05 7.35
N GLU A 139 -14.73 3.75 6.23
CA GLU A 139 -13.61 3.50 5.32
C GLU A 139 -12.27 3.88 5.98
N ILE A 140 -12.22 5.04 6.66
CA ILE A 140 -11.04 5.48 7.43
C ILE A 140 -10.75 4.48 8.56
N ALA A 141 -11.76 3.98 9.26
CA ALA A 141 -11.60 2.95 10.28
C ALA A 141 -11.00 1.67 9.68
N GLY A 142 -11.47 1.22 8.51
CA GLY A 142 -10.89 0.08 7.81
C GLY A 142 -9.41 0.28 7.43
N VAL A 143 -9.04 1.48 6.96
CA VAL A 143 -7.62 1.81 6.67
C VAL A 143 -6.79 1.75 7.95
N ARG A 144 -7.29 2.32 9.06
CA ARG A 144 -6.61 2.26 10.37
C ARG A 144 -6.43 0.83 10.86
N ASP A 145 -7.46 -0.02 10.72
CA ASP A 145 -7.38 -1.42 11.13
C ASP A 145 -6.32 -2.17 10.34
N THR A 146 -6.24 -1.96 9.01
CA THR A 146 -5.17 -2.54 8.18
C THR A 146 -3.78 -2.04 8.61
N ALA A 147 -3.64 -0.74 8.88
CA ALA A 147 -2.37 -0.16 9.32
C ALA A 147 -1.94 -0.68 10.71
N ILE A 148 -2.89 -0.89 11.64
CA ILE A 148 -2.60 -1.49 12.96
C ILE A 148 -2.06 -2.91 12.80
N VAL A 149 -2.66 -3.71 11.91
CA VAL A 149 -2.18 -5.08 11.62
C VAL A 149 -0.76 -5.05 11.04
N ASP A 150 -0.51 -4.19 10.06
CA ASP A 150 0.82 -4.09 9.42
C ASP A 150 1.89 -3.57 10.39
N LYS A 151 1.57 -2.56 11.21
CA LYS A 151 2.46 -2.04 12.26
C LYS A 151 2.81 -3.13 13.25
N LYS A 152 1.82 -3.90 13.72
CA LYS A 152 2.04 -4.99 14.68
C LYS A 152 3.01 -6.05 14.14
N VAL A 153 2.90 -6.41 12.85
CA VAL A 153 3.83 -7.37 12.22
C VAL A 153 5.27 -6.85 12.22
N VAL A 154 5.46 -5.55 12.02
CA VAL A 154 6.80 -4.93 12.07
C VAL A 154 7.30 -4.80 13.51
N GLU A 155 6.44 -4.40 14.45
CA GLU A 155 6.74 -4.32 15.88
C GLU A 155 7.17 -5.68 16.46
N ASP A 156 6.47 -6.76 16.11
CA ASP A 156 6.82 -8.12 16.53
C ASP A 156 8.22 -8.53 16.01
N LYS A 157 8.59 -8.12 14.79
CA LYS A 157 9.94 -8.34 14.24
C LYS A 157 11.00 -7.52 14.96
N ILE A 158 10.70 -6.26 15.30
CA ILE A 158 11.60 -5.39 16.07
C ILE A 158 11.84 -5.99 17.46
N ALA A 159 10.79 -6.43 18.15
CA ALA A 159 10.91 -7.05 19.47
C ALA A 159 11.76 -8.34 19.44
N ALA A 160 11.63 -9.15 18.39
CA ALA A 160 12.47 -10.33 18.19
C ALA A 160 13.95 -9.94 17.97
N LEU A 161 14.22 -8.92 17.15
CA LEU A 161 15.56 -8.38 16.92
C LEU A 161 16.18 -7.78 18.19
N GLU A 162 15.41 -7.06 19.00
CA GLU A 162 15.86 -6.52 20.28
C GLU A 162 16.28 -7.63 21.25
N THR A 163 15.52 -8.72 21.29
CA THR A 163 15.86 -9.92 22.09
C THR A 163 17.16 -10.56 21.58
N ASP A 164 17.29 -10.74 20.26
CA ASP A 164 18.51 -11.29 19.66
C ASP A 164 19.74 -10.41 19.91
N ILE A 165 19.59 -9.08 19.88
CA ILE A 165 20.68 -8.13 20.19
C ILE A 165 21.06 -8.22 21.67
N ALA A 166 20.08 -8.34 22.58
CA ALA A 166 20.34 -8.51 24.01
C ALA A 166 21.13 -9.80 24.28
N ASP A 167 20.75 -10.92 23.65
CA ASP A 167 21.45 -12.19 23.76
C ASP A 167 22.90 -12.11 23.24
N GLN A 168 23.12 -11.41 22.13
CA GLN A 168 24.47 -11.20 21.59
C GLN A 168 25.33 -10.30 22.50
N ARG A 169 24.73 -9.27 23.11
CA ARG A 169 25.42 -8.43 24.10
C ARG A 169 25.80 -9.22 25.34
N GLN A 170 24.94 -10.12 25.81
CA GLN A 170 25.27 -11.01 26.92
C GLN A 170 26.43 -11.94 26.57
N LYS A 171 26.41 -12.58 25.38
CA LYS A 171 27.54 -13.39 24.89
C LYS A 171 28.82 -12.59 24.79
N PHE A 172 28.73 -11.31 24.39
CA PHE A 172 29.87 -10.40 24.36
C PHE A 172 30.42 -10.14 25.77
N GLU A 173 29.56 -9.84 26.74
CA GLU A 173 29.96 -9.65 28.15
C GLU A 173 30.58 -10.91 28.76
N ASP A 174 30.05 -12.09 28.44
CA ASP A 174 30.59 -13.37 28.91
C ASP A 174 32.03 -13.62 28.40
N THR A 175 32.43 -13.07 27.25
CA THR A 175 33.83 -13.14 26.80
C THR A 175 34.82 -12.37 27.69
N PHE A 176 34.34 -11.44 28.52
CA PHE A 176 35.19 -10.72 29.48
C PHE A 176 35.21 -11.39 30.85
N ARG A 177 34.28 -12.31 31.13
CA ARG A 177 34.27 -13.10 32.35
C ARG A 177 35.31 -14.21 32.24
N ALA A 178 36.48 -13.97 32.83
CA ALA A 178 37.55 -14.93 32.88
C ALA A 178 37.25 -16.04 33.90
N GLU A 179 36.52 -17.07 33.49
CA GLU A 179 36.52 -18.36 34.18
C GLU A 179 37.85 -19.06 33.82
N PHE A 180 38.91 -18.72 34.57
CA PHE A 180 40.22 -19.38 34.45
C PHE A 180 40.05 -20.85 34.84
N LEU A 181 39.90 -21.71 33.84
CA LEU A 181 40.03 -23.16 34.02
C LEU A 181 41.46 -23.44 34.50
N VAL A 182 41.52 -24.09 35.67
CA VAL A 182 42.70 -24.57 36.39
C VAL A 182 43.37 -23.51 37.28
N GLU A 183 42.79 -23.32 38.46
CA GLU A 183 43.57 -23.04 39.67
C GLU A 183 44.51 -24.25 39.86
N ASP A 184 45.74 -24.11 39.35
CA ASP A 184 46.75 -25.16 39.38
C ASP A 184 47.18 -25.37 40.83
N THR A 185 46.56 -26.33 41.52
CA THR A 185 46.86 -26.72 42.90
C THR A 185 48.25 -27.36 43.05
N SER A 186 49.03 -27.45 41.96
CA SER A 186 50.42 -27.92 41.96
C SER A 186 51.46 -26.87 42.34
N VAL A 187 51.07 -25.61 42.62
CA VAL A 187 52.03 -24.57 43.06
C VAL A 187 52.50 -24.76 44.53
N ALA A 188 52.03 -25.81 45.21
CA ALA A 188 52.62 -26.29 46.44
C ALA A 188 53.45 -27.57 46.20
N ASP A 189 54.35 -27.57 45.22
CA ASP A 189 55.44 -28.54 45.21
C ASP A 189 56.29 -28.28 46.48
N PRO A 190 56.37 -29.25 47.42
CA PRO A 190 57.18 -29.08 48.62
C PRO A 190 58.64 -28.93 48.21
N ASP A 191 59.30 -27.91 48.73
CA ASP A 191 60.69 -27.57 48.43
C ASP A 191 61.60 -28.83 48.52
N PRO A 192 62.13 -29.35 47.38
CA PRO A 192 62.89 -30.60 47.38
C PRO A 192 64.24 -30.52 48.09
N SER A 193 64.63 -29.36 48.62
CA SER A 193 65.81 -29.26 49.49
C SER A 193 65.62 -29.90 50.86
N ALA A 194 64.39 -30.29 51.22
CA ALA A 194 64.11 -30.95 52.49
C ALA A 194 64.56 -32.43 52.53
N GLU A 195 64.72 -33.06 51.36
CA GLU A 195 65.33 -34.39 51.24
C GLU A 195 66.76 -34.23 50.71
N LEU A 196 67.67 -33.78 51.59
CA LEU A 196 69.10 -33.95 51.36
C LEU A 196 69.41 -35.45 51.31
N ASP A 197 69.28 -35.97 50.10
CA ASP A 197 69.94 -37.10 49.45
C ASP A 197 70.35 -38.21 50.44
N PRO A 198 69.42 -39.11 50.83
CA PRO A 198 69.77 -40.29 51.63
C PRO A 198 70.85 -41.13 50.94
N ASP A 199 70.94 -41.06 49.61
CA ASP A 199 71.95 -41.72 48.79
C ASP A 199 73.36 -41.14 49.00
N LEU A 200 73.51 -39.80 49.08
CA LEU A 200 74.82 -39.19 49.40
C LEU A 200 75.26 -39.47 50.83
N LYS A 201 74.32 -39.49 51.79
CA LYS A 201 74.61 -39.87 53.17
C LYS A 201 75.06 -41.33 53.25
N GLN A 202 74.38 -42.22 52.54
CA GLN A 202 74.76 -43.62 52.46
C GLN A 202 76.16 -43.78 51.84
N GLN A 203 76.46 -43.08 50.74
CA GLN A 203 77.78 -43.12 50.09
C GLN A 203 78.89 -42.52 50.97
N HIS A 204 78.61 -41.46 51.72
CA HIS A 204 79.51 -40.89 52.71
C HIS A 204 79.83 -41.91 53.81
N ASP A 205 78.80 -42.53 54.40
CA ASP A 205 78.95 -43.46 55.52
C ASP A 205 79.68 -44.74 55.10
N GLU A 206 79.41 -45.26 53.90
CA GLU A 206 80.15 -46.37 53.30
C GLU A 206 81.62 -46.03 53.05
N ARG A 207 81.91 -44.80 52.60
CA ARG A 207 83.28 -44.35 52.35
C ARG A 207 84.07 -44.16 53.65
N VAL A 208 83.47 -43.54 54.66
CA VAL A 208 84.04 -43.41 56.01
C VAL A 208 84.31 -44.78 56.62
N ALA A 209 83.39 -45.73 56.49
CA ALA A 209 83.56 -47.08 57.00
C ALA A 209 84.77 -47.80 56.36
N ASN A 210 84.94 -47.67 55.04
CA ASN A 210 86.04 -48.30 54.31
C ASN A 210 87.41 -47.68 54.65
N ASP A 211 87.52 -46.36 54.65
CA ASP A 211 88.80 -45.66 54.82
C ASP A 211 89.29 -45.66 56.28
N THR A 212 88.37 -45.76 57.26
CA THR A 212 88.71 -45.83 58.69
C THR A 212 88.85 -47.26 59.23
N ALA A 213 88.43 -48.29 58.50
CA ALA A 213 88.40 -49.69 58.96
C ALA A 213 89.77 -50.17 59.49
N GLY A 214 90.85 -49.91 58.76
CA GLY A 214 92.20 -50.34 59.14
C GLY A 214 92.73 -49.62 60.39
N PHE A 215 92.35 -48.35 60.60
CA PHE A 215 92.72 -47.61 61.81
C PHE A 215 91.87 -48.04 63.02
N ARG A 216 90.57 -48.26 62.82
CA ARG A 216 89.65 -48.76 63.86
C ARG A 216 90.06 -50.15 64.35
N GLN A 217 90.51 -51.03 63.46
CA GLN A 217 91.03 -52.34 63.84
C GLN A 217 92.28 -52.23 64.72
N LYS A 218 93.24 -51.37 64.36
CA LYS A 218 94.45 -51.15 65.17
C LYS A 218 94.14 -50.56 66.55
N VAL A 219 93.14 -49.69 66.65
CA VAL A 219 92.67 -49.16 67.94
C VAL A 219 92.05 -50.28 68.79
N ALA A 220 91.27 -51.19 68.18
CA ALA A 220 90.72 -52.35 68.88
C ALA A 220 91.82 -53.30 69.37
N ASP A 221 92.85 -53.56 68.53
CA ASP A 221 93.99 -54.39 68.91
C ASP A 221 94.79 -53.77 70.08
N ILE A 222 95.02 -52.45 70.05
CA ILE A 222 95.65 -51.71 71.16
C ILE A 222 94.76 -51.72 72.41
N ASP A 223 93.44 -51.66 72.28
CA ASP A 223 92.51 -51.73 73.41
C ASP A 223 92.54 -53.12 74.08
N ASP A 224 92.62 -54.18 73.30
CA ASP A 224 92.78 -55.54 73.81
C ASP A 224 94.15 -55.73 74.51
N GLU A 225 95.22 -55.17 73.95
CA GLU A 225 96.55 -55.23 74.56
C GLU A 225 96.66 -54.37 75.82
N THR A 226 96.11 -53.15 75.81
CA THR A 226 96.07 -52.29 77.00
C THR A 226 95.20 -52.89 78.10
N ALA A 227 94.11 -53.61 77.79
CA ALA A 227 93.32 -54.34 78.77
C ALA A 227 94.14 -55.46 79.44
N LYS A 228 94.90 -56.26 78.66
CA LYS A 228 95.79 -57.32 79.19
C LYS A 228 96.93 -56.76 80.04
N LEU A 229 97.55 -55.68 79.57
CA LEU A 229 98.63 -55.00 80.29
C LEU A 229 98.12 -54.33 81.57
N THR A 230 96.91 -53.75 81.53
CA THR A 230 96.27 -53.17 82.72
C THR A 230 95.97 -54.26 83.75
N ALA A 231 95.45 -55.41 83.33
CA ALA A 231 95.22 -56.54 84.23
C ALA A 231 96.53 -57.08 84.84
N SER A 232 97.61 -57.15 84.05
CA SER A 232 98.93 -57.55 84.55
C SER A 232 99.50 -56.51 85.52
N TYR A 233 99.36 -55.23 85.19
CA TYR A 233 99.77 -54.11 86.04
C TYR A 233 99.01 -54.11 87.37
N THR A 234 97.70 -54.33 87.37
CA THR A 234 96.92 -54.40 88.62
C THR A 234 97.31 -55.58 89.49
N THR A 235 97.58 -56.77 88.91
CA THR A 235 98.04 -57.93 89.69
C THR A 235 99.42 -57.69 90.33
N VAL A 236 100.38 -57.14 89.57
CA VAL A 236 101.70 -56.77 90.09
C VAL A 236 101.59 -55.70 91.17
N GLN A 237 100.65 -54.77 91.02
CA GLN A 237 100.40 -53.72 92.01
C GLN A 237 99.77 -54.28 93.29
N THR A 238 98.78 -55.18 93.21
CA THR A 238 98.22 -55.85 94.39
C THR A 238 99.25 -56.73 95.11
N ASP A 239 100.13 -57.39 94.35
CA ASP A 239 101.24 -58.16 94.89
C ASP A 239 102.26 -57.26 95.58
N LEU A 240 102.60 -56.12 94.97
CA LEU A 240 103.47 -55.11 95.58
C LEU A 240 102.90 -54.63 96.91
N ASP A 241 101.62 -54.28 96.95
CA ASP A 241 100.96 -53.81 98.17
C ASP A 241 100.96 -54.89 99.25
N HIS A 242 100.69 -56.15 98.89
CA HIS A 242 100.74 -57.29 99.80
C HIS A 242 102.15 -57.50 100.39
N TRP A 243 103.17 -57.58 99.54
CA TRP A 243 104.55 -57.79 99.98
C TRP A 243 105.15 -56.56 100.68
N GLN A 244 104.72 -55.34 100.34
CA GLN A 244 105.08 -54.14 101.07
C GLN A 244 104.53 -54.20 102.49
N THR A 245 103.26 -54.60 102.64
CA THR A 245 102.63 -54.78 103.95
C THR A 245 103.33 -55.86 104.77
N GLU A 246 103.68 -57.01 104.17
CA GLU A 246 104.42 -58.08 104.87
C GLU A 246 105.86 -57.68 105.20
N PHE A 247 106.55 -56.94 104.32
CA PHE A 247 107.87 -56.38 104.60
C PHE A 247 107.81 -55.41 105.79
N GLU A 248 106.84 -54.50 105.82
CA GLU A 248 106.63 -53.56 106.92
C GLU A 248 106.31 -54.30 108.24
N ARG A 249 105.48 -55.35 108.20
CA ARG A 249 105.17 -56.19 109.37
C ARG A 249 106.39 -56.93 109.93
N GLU A 250 107.27 -57.45 109.06
CA GLU A 250 108.51 -58.12 109.48
C GLU A 250 109.54 -57.12 110.02
N VAL A 251 109.71 -55.96 109.38
CA VAL A 251 110.61 -54.90 109.86
C VAL A 251 110.17 -54.38 111.23
N ASN A 252 108.86 -54.29 111.47
CA ASN A 252 108.27 -53.86 112.73
C ASN A 252 108.20 -54.96 113.80
N GLY A 253 108.74 -56.16 113.56
CA GLY A 253 108.94 -57.21 114.57
C GLY A 253 107.68 -58.00 114.99
N GLN A 254 106.56 -57.87 114.26
CA GLN A 254 105.26 -58.43 114.68
C GLN A 254 105.11 -59.96 114.50
N ARG A 255 106.05 -60.64 113.83
CA ARG A 255 106.03 -62.10 113.62
C ARG A 255 107.31 -62.84 114.02
N SER A 256 108.48 -62.27 113.76
CA SER A 256 109.78 -62.87 114.06
C SER A 256 110.35 -62.47 115.42
N GLY A 257 109.65 -61.59 116.17
CA GLY A 257 110.02 -61.18 117.53
C GLY A 257 111.30 -60.33 117.63
N ILE A 258 111.92 -59.97 116.50
CA ILE A 258 113.13 -59.15 116.42
C ILE A 258 112.82 -57.93 115.56
N ILE A 259 113.04 -56.74 116.11
CA ILE A 259 112.87 -55.47 115.42
C ILE A 259 114.16 -55.21 114.62
N GLY A 260 114.04 -55.05 113.30
CA GLY A 260 115.17 -54.78 112.40
C GLY A 260 115.28 -55.74 111.21
N LEU A 261 116.22 -55.45 110.31
CA LEU A 261 116.42 -56.21 109.06
C LEU A 261 117.00 -57.61 109.33
N GLY A 262 116.13 -58.54 109.72
CA GLY A 262 116.45 -59.96 109.77
C GLY A 262 116.69 -60.54 108.36
N PRO A 263 117.27 -61.75 108.25
CA PRO A 263 117.56 -62.39 106.97
C PRO A 263 116.34 -62.47 106.03
N ARG A 264 115.15 -62.70 106.61
CA ARG A 264 113.87 -62.80 105.88
C ARG A 264 113.35 -61.45 105.36
N ALA A 265 113.61 -60.35 106.06
CA ALA A 265 113.23 -59.02 105.57
C ALA A 265 114.08 -58.64 104.35
N ARG A 266 115.40 -58.95 104.38
CA ARG A 266 116.27 -58.76 103.22
C ARG A 266 115.83 -59.59 102.01
N SER A 267 115.45 -60.86 102.21
CA SER A 267 114.94 -61.69 101.11
C SER A 267 113.61 -61.16 100.56
N ILE A 268 112.70 -60.63 101.38
CA ILE A 268 111.46 -60.01 100.86
C ILE A 268 111.78 -58.75 100.03
N ARG A 269 112.70 -57.90 100.48
CA ARG A 269 113.09 -56.69 99.74
C ARG A 269 113.75 -57.02 98.41
N ASP A 270 114.73 -57.92 98.45
CA ASP A 270 115.61 -58.18 97.31
C ASP A 270 114.99 -59.23 96.35
N ASP A 271 114.28 -60.26 96.85
CA ASP A 271 113.67 -61.31 96.01
C ASP A 271 112.20 -61.05 95.64
N GLN A 272 111.44 -60.26 96.41
CA GLN A 272 109.99 -60.07 96.17
C GLN A 272 109.60 -58.65 95.75
N LEU A 273 110.20 -57.61 96.33
CA LEU A 273 109.82 -56.22 96.06
C LEU A 273 110.60 -55.57 94.91
N ALA A 274 111.91 -55.84 94.78
CA ALA A 274 112.77 -55.16 93.81
C ALA A 274 112.30 -55.40 92.37
N TRP A 275 112.15 -56.66 91.95
CA TRP A 275 111.73 -56.99 90.59
C TRP A 275 110.29 -56.53 90.29
N ARG A 276 109.37 -56.61 91.27
CA ARG A 276 107.98 -56.17 91.07
C ARG A 276 107.86 -54.66 90.90
N ARG A 277 108.70 -53.86 91.59
CA ARG A 277 108.75 -52.39 91.40
C ARG A 277 109.26 -52.03 90.01
N GLU A 278 110.28 -52.75 89.54
CA GLU A 278 110.83 -52.56 88.20
C GLU A 278 109.84 -53.01 87.12
N GLU A 279 109.14 -54.12 87.33
CA GLU A 279 108.10 -54.62 86.42
C GLU A 279 106.86 -53.71 86.38
N ALA A 280 106.41 -53.17 87.52
CA ALA A 280 105.34 -52.17 87.56
C ALA A 280 105.72 -50.90 86.79
N LYS A 281 106.97 -50.43 86.92
CA LYS A 281 107.47 -49.28 86.15
C LYS A 281 107.49 -49.57 84.65
N ARG A 282 107.99 -50.74 84.25
CA ARG A 282 108.00 -51.20 82.84
C ARG A 282 106.60 -51.27 82.24
N LEU A 283 105.65 -51.86 82.97
CA LEU A 283 104.26 -51.96 82.55
C LEU A 283 103.58 -50.58 82.47
N GLY A 284 103.88 -49.67 83.40
CA GLY A 284 103.38 -48.29 83.37
C GLY A 284 103.90 -47.49 82.18
N GLU A 285 105.19 -47.60 81.85
CA GLU A 285 105.78 -46.97 80.66
C GLU A 285 105.20 -47.55 79.37
N LEU A 286 105.00 -48.87 79.30
CA LEU A 286 104.38 -49.55 78.16
C LEU A 286 102.91 -49.10 77.96
N LEU A 287 102.13 -49.02 79.04
CA LEU A 287 100.76 -48.49 78.99
C LEU A 287 100.70 -47.03 78.51
N ALA A 288 101.66 -46.19 78.91
CA ALA A 288 101.75 -44.82 78.43
C ALA A 288 102.05 -44.77 76.92
N THR A 289 102.96 -45.62 76.42
CA THR A 289 103.23 -45.69 74.97
C THR A 289 102.03 -46.15 74.16
N MET A 290 101.30 -47.18 74.63
CA MET A 290 100.09 -47.67 73.97
C MET A 290 98.96 -46.63 74.00
N THR A 291 98.85 -45.86 75.08
CA THR A 291 97.86 -44.76 75.18
C THR A 291 98.15 -43.67 74.16
N ASN A 292 99.43 -43.29 73.98
CA ASN A 292 99.81 -42.29 72.96
C ASN A 292 99.56 -42.80 71.53
N GLN A 293 99.88 -44.07 71.25
CA GLN A 293 99.59 -44.68 69.95
C GLN A 293 98.09 -44.71 69.64
N LYS A 294 97.26 -44.99 70.65
CA LYS A 294 95.80 -44.91 70.54
C LYS A 294 95.33 -43.49 70.23
N THR A 295 95.84 -42.47 70.93
CA THR A 295 95.44 -41.08 70.68
C THR A 295 95.86 -40.60 69.30
N ASP A 296 97.02 -41.03 68.79
CA ASP A 296 97.48 -40.69 67.44
C ASP A 296 96.59 -41.32 66.37
N LEU A 297 96.23 -42.60 66.52
CA LEU A 297 95.31 -43.29 65.61
C LEU A 297 93.91 -42.68 65.64
N GLN A 298 93.41 -42.26 66.80
CA GLN A 298 92.13 -41.56 66.91
C GLN A 298 92.15 -40.19 66.24
N THR A 299 93.26 -39.46 66.33
CA THR A 299 93.45 -38.19 65.60
C THR A 299 93.48 -38.42 64.09
N GLN A 300 94.15 -39.49 63.63
CA GLN A 300 94.16 -39.86 62.21
C GLN A 300 92.76 -40.21 61.70
N ILE A 301 91.98 -41.00 62.44
CA ILE A 301 90.58 -41.34 62.10
C ILE A 301 89.74 -40.07 61.94
N LYS A 302 89.82 -39.14 62.90
CA LYS A 302 89.08 -37.87 62.81
C LYS A 302 89.50 -37.04 61.61
N SER A 303 90.81 -36.93 61.35
CA SER A 303 91.30 -36.17 60.19
C SER A 303 90.84 -36.77 58.86
N THR A 304 90.72 -38.09 58.77
CA THR A 304 90.18 -38.75 57.57
C THR A 304 88.67 -38.58 57.45
N GLU A 305 87.93 -38.61 58.56
CA GLU A 305 86.48 -38.35 58.58
C GLU A 305 86.18 -36.91 58.16
N ASP A 306 86.93 -35.93 58.68
CA ASP A 306 86.79 -34.51 58.34
C ASP A 306 87.12 -34.25 56.85
N ALA A 307 88.18 -34.88 56.31
CA ALA A 307 88.54 -34.74 54.90
C ALA A 307 87.46 -35.31 53.96
N ILE A 308 86.87 -36.46 54.31
CA ILE A 308 85.76 -37.05 53.53
C ILE A 308 84.52 -36.16 53.62
N LEU A 309 84.20 -35.63 54.80
CA LEU A 309 83.09 -34.68 54.98
C LEU A 309 83.25 -33.44 54.08
N GLU A 310 84.44 -32.84 54.02
CA GLU A 310 84.69 -31.68 53.16
C GLU A 310 84.45 -31.99 51.67
N GLU A 311 84.90 -33.14 51.17
CA GLU A 311 84.68 -33.55 49.78
C GLU A 311 83.18 -33.72 49.46
N PHE A 312 82.42 -34.39 50.34
CA PHE A 312 80.98 -34.61 50.15
C PHE A 312 80.17 -33.31 50.27
N LEU A 313 80.60 -32.35 51.09
CA LEU A 313 79.98 -31.03 51.17
C LEU A 313 80.13 -30.25 49.84
N VAL A 314 81.28 -30.36 49.17
CA VAL A 314 81.49 -29.74 47.85
C VAL A 314 80.59 -30.38 46.79
N ILE A 315 80.46 -31.72 46.79
CA ILE A 315 79.56 -32.44 45.87
C ILE A 315 78.09 -32.06 46.11
N ALA A 316 77.67 -31.95 47.37
CA ALA A 316 76.32 -31.53 47.73
C ALA A 316 76.04 -30.09 47.28
N ALA A 317 77.01 -29.17 47.44
CA ALA A 317 76.89 -27.79 46.98
C ALA A 317 76.74 -27.69 45.45
N ASP A 318 77.57 -28.41 44.67
CA ASP A 318 77.48 -28.44 43.20
C ASP A 318 76.16 -29.05 42.71
N ARG A 319 75.64 -30.11 43.36
CA ARG A 319 74.30 -30.65 43.03
C ARG A 319 73.19 -29.65 43.35
N ALA A 320 73.26 -28.96 44.48
CA ALA A 320 72.28 -27.94 44.86
C ALA A 320 72.27 -26.76 43.87
N GLU A 321 73.43 -26.31 43.41
CA GLU A 321 73.54 -25.26 42.38
C GLU A 321 72.95 -25.71 41.04
N ARG A 322 73.22 -26.96 40.61
CA ARG A 322 72.63 -27.51 39.37
C ARG A 322 71.12 -27.64 39.45
N GLN A 323 70.59 -28.15 40.56
CA GLN A 323 69.13 -28.22 40.77
C GLN A 323 68.50 -26.82 40.79
N LYS A 324 69.15 -25.84 41.41
CA LYS A 324 68.69 -24.45 41.39
C LYS A 324 68.65 -23.89 39.96
N ALA A 325 69.71 -24.12 39.16
CA ALA A 325 69.75 -23.69 37.76
C ALA A 325 68.67 -24.38 36.90
N GLU A 326 68.41 -25.67 37.12
CA GLU A 326 67.31 -26.38 36.46
C GLU A 326 65.94 -25.84 36.88
N ARG A 327 65.71 -25.57 38.16
CA ARG A 327 64.48 -24.94 38.66
C ARG A 327 64.26 -23.57 38.03
N GLU A 328 65.30 -22.73 37.96
CA GLU A 328 65.23 -21.41 37.31
C GLU A 328 64.89 -21.55 35.82
N ARG A 329 65.53 -22.48 35.11
CA ARG A 329 65.23 -22.75 33.70
C ARG A 329 63.80 -23.24 33.49
N VAL A 330 63.32 -24.16 34.33
CA VAL A 330 61.93 -24.66 34.29
C VAL A 330 60.94 -23.56 34.62
N ALA A 331 61.24 -22.70 35.60
CA ALA A 331 60.39 -21.55 35.94
C ALA A 331 60.27 -20.56 34.77
N VAL A 332 61.39 -20.23 34.12
CA VAL A 332 61.39 -19.38 32.91
C VAL A 332 60.60 -20.04 31.77
N LEU A 333 60.78 -21.35 31.55
CA LEU A 333 60.04 -22.08 30.52
C LEU A 333 58.53 -22.10 30.81
N LYS A 334 58.13 -22.36 32.06
CA LYS A 334 56.73 -22.29 32.51
C LYS A 334 56.16 -20.90 32.27
N GLN A 335 56.89 -19.84 32.61
CA GLN A 335 56.46 -18.46 32.37
C GLN A 335 56.32 -18.15 30.88
N GLN A 336 57.23 -18.62 30.02
CA GLN A 336 57.13 -18.45 28.57
C GLN A 336 55.92 -19.20 27.99
N VAL A 337 55.69 -20.44 28.41
CA VAL A 337 54.54 -21.24 27.97
C VAL A 337 53.23 -20.59 28.43
N GLN A 338 53.15 -20.13 29.68
CA GLN A 338 51.99 -19.40 30.19
C GLN A 338 51.75 -18.09 29.44
N ALA A 339 52.80 -17.32 29.15
CA ALA A 339 52.70 -16.08 28.37
C ALA A 339 52.22 -16.35 26.93
N GLN A 340 52.71 -17.41 26.29
CA GLN A 340 52.29 -17.79 24.95
C GLN A 340 50.85 -18.29 24.92
N GLN A 341 50.44 -19.11 25.88
CA GLN A 341 49.06 -19.58 26.03
C GLN A 341 48.10 -18.42 26.32
N ALA A 342 48.49 -17.49 27.19
CA ALA A 342 47.71 -16.29 27.47
C ALA A 342 47.57 -15.40 26.23
N GLY A 343 48.65 -15.21 25.46
CA GLY A 343 48.61 -14.45 24.20
C GLY A 343 47.66 -15.07 23.17
N GLN A 344 47.74 -16.38 22.94
CA GLN A 344 46.85 -17.10 22.03
C GLN A 344 45.39 -17.04 22.48
N PHE A 345 45.13 -17.18 23.79
CA PHE A 345 43.80 -17.06 24.35
C PHE A 345 43.21 -15.66 24.14
N VAL A 346 43.99 -14.60 24.40
CA VAL A 346 43.56 -13.21 24.17
C VAL A 346 43.26 -12.95 22.70
N GLU A 347 44.07 -13.46 21.79
CA GLU A 347 43.85 -13.31 20.33
C GLU A 347 42.58 -14.03 19.85
N GLN A 348 42.34 -15.25 20.34
CA GLN A 348 41.10 -15.98 20.09
C GLN A 348 39.88 -15.24 20.64
N GLN A 349 39.94 -14.77 21.88
CA GLN A 349 38.87 -13.99 22.50
C GLN A 349 38.60 -12.68 21.74
N ASN A 350 39.64 -11.97 21.30
CA ASN A 350 39.49 -10.76 20.50
C ASN A 350 38.82 -11.04 19.15
N THR A 351 39.12 -12.17 18.50
CA THR A 351 38.48 -12.59 17.25
C THR A 351 37.00 -12.93 17.46
N ILE A 352 36.66 -13.59 18.57
CA ILE A 352 35.27 -13.88 18.95
C ILE A 352 34.53 -12.56 19.20
N ARG A 353 35.12 -11.64 19.96
CA ARG A 353 34.56 -10.31 20.24
C ARG A 353 34.33 -9.49 18.97
N SER A 354 35.28 -9.46 18.04
CA SER A 354 35.10 -8.74 16.77
C SER A 354 33.97 -9.35 15.92
N THR A 355 33.83 -10.67 15.96
CA THR A 355 32.75 -11.38 15.23
C THR A 355 31.39 -11.07 15.84
N ILE A 356 31.26 -11.11 17.18
CA ILE A 356 30.02 -10.76 17.89
C ILE A 356 29.67 -9.28 17.66
N ALA A 357 30.64 -8.37 17.72
CA ALA A 357 30.44 -6.96 17.44
C ALA A 357 29.87 -6.73 16.02
N ALA A 358 30.47 -7.37 15.00
CA ALA A 358 29.96 -7.28 13.63
C ALA A 358 28.53 -7.85 13.47
N GLN A 359 28.19 -8.91 14.21
CA GLN A 359 26.82 -9.45 14.24
C GLN A 359 25.84 -8.48 14.89
N ILE A 360 26.22 -7.85 16.00
CA ILE A 360 25.40 -6.82 16.68
C ILE A 360 25.16 -5.65 15.73
N ASP A 361 26.21 -5.14 15.07
CA ASP A 361 26.09 -4.02 14.12
C ASP A 361 25.15 -4.35 12.96
N THR A 362 25.23 -5.59 12.43
CA THR A 362 24.33 -6.05 11.36
C THR A 362 22.87 -6.07 11.83
N ARG A 363 22.60 -6.56 13.04
CA ARG A 363 21.24 -6.60 13.59
C ARG A 363 20.72 -5.20 13.95
N LEU A 364 21.57 -4.30 14.42
CA LEU A 364 21.21 -2.90 14.65
C LEU A 364 20.81 -2.20 13.35
N ALA A 365 21.55 -2.42 12.25
CA ALA A 365 21.19 -1.89 10.94
C ALA A 365 19.85 -2.47 10.42
N GLU A 366 19.59 -3.75 10.66
CA GLU A 366 18.30 -4.37 10.33
C GLU A 366 17.15 -3.78 11.15
N MET A 367 17.37 -3.53 12.45
CA MET A 367 16.40 -2.88 13.33
C MET A 367 16.10 -1.45 12.87
N GLU A 368 17.11 -0.66 12.50
CA GLU A 368 16.94 0.69 11.94
C GLU A 368 16.11 0.66 10.64
N ARG A 369 16.36 -0.33 9.77
CA ARG A 369 15.55 -0.53 8.55
C ARG A 369 14.07 -0.78 8.88
N LEU A 370 13.77 -1.64 9.86
CA LEU A 370 12.40 -1.94 10.27
C LEU A 370 11.72 -0.74 10.95
N GLN A 371 12.46 0.06 11.73
CA GLN A 371 11.94 1.30 12.30
C GLN A 371 11.60 2.32 11.20
N GLY A 372 12.42 2.40 10.15
CA GLY A 372 12.10 3.18 8.95
C GLY A 372 10.86 2.67 8.21
N GLU A 373 10.69 1.35 8.10
CA GLU A 373 9.49 0.71 7.53
C GLU A 373 8.24 1.08 8.34
N LEU A 374 8.31 1.03 9.67
CA LEU A 374 7.21 1.43 10.57
C LEU A 374 6.82 2.91 10.39
N ALA A 375 7.80 3.81 10.28
CA ALA A 375 7.57 5.21 10.00
C ALA A 375 6.89 5.41 8.63
N SER A 376 7.32 4.66 7.61
CA SER A 376 6.74 4.73 6.27
C SER A 376 5.29 4.24 6.22
N ILE A 377 4.94 3.21 7.00
CA ILE A 377 3.56 2.74 7.14
C ILE A 377 2.71 3.85 7.78
N GLY A 378 3.23 4.53 8.81
CA GLY A 378 2.56 5.68 9.42
C GLY A 378 2.30 6.83 8.45
N THR A 379 3.27 7.16 7.59
CA THR A 379 3.08 8.19 6.56
C THR A 379 2.08 7.77 5.49
N GLN A 380 2.15 6.51 5.03
CA GLN A 380 1.22 5.97 4.03
C GLN A 380 -0.22 5.90 4.56
N GLU A 381 -0.40 5.53 5.83
CA GLU A 381 -1.70 5.57 6.50
C GLU A 381 -2.28 6.99 6.47
N GLN A 382 -1.48 7.98 6.88
CA GLN A 382 -1.91 9.37 6.92
C GLN A 382 -2.23 9.92 5.52
N GLU A 383 -1.39 9.63 4.52
CA GLU A 383 -1.64 10.00 3.13
C GLU A 383 -2.92 9.37 2.58
N ARG A 384 -3.19 8.10 2.88
CA ARG A 384 -4.44 7.42 2.47
C ARG A 384 -5.66 8.04 3.14
N ILE A 385 -5.57 8.34 4.44
CA ILE A 385 -6.67 9.00 5.18
C ILE A 385 -6.92 10.40 4.62
N ASP A 386 -5.87 11.17 4.34
CA ASP A 386 -6.00 12.52 3.80
C ASP A 386 -6.53 12.50 2.36
N ALA A 387 -6.18 11.50 1.56
CA ALA A 387 -6.76 11.27 0.23
C ALA A 387 -8.27 10.98 0.31
N ILE A 388 -8.70 10.12 1.24
CA ILE A 388 -10.14 9.80 1.45
C ILE A 388 -10.90 11.06 1.89
N LYS A 389 -10.33 11.87 2.78
CA LYS A 389 -10.95 13.13 3.23
C LYS A 389 -11.02 14.19 2.14
N ALA A 390 -10.00 14.26 1.28
CA ALA A 390 -9.93 15.24 0.20
C ALA A 390 -10.86 14.90 -0.98
N GLU A 391 -11.32 13.65 -1.11
CA GLU A 391 -12.21 13.21 -2.18
C GLU A 391 -13.58 13.92 -2.09
N PRO A 392 -13.96 14.77 -3.06
CA PRO A 392 -15.22 15.49 -3.03
C PRO A 392 -16.38 14.57 -3.41
N ARG A 393 -17.08 13.99 -2.42
CA ARG A 393 -18.27 13.15 -2.63
C ARG A 393 -19.56 13.97 -2.77
N ARG A 394 -19.51 15.05 -3.56
CA ARG A 394 -20.65 15.96 -3.78
C ARG A 394 -21.49 15.58 -5.00
N ASP A 395 -21.04 14.61 -5.79
CA ASP A 395 -21.73 14.21 -7.02
C ASP A 395 -23.11 13.63 -6.74
N ILE A 396 -24.05 13.86 -7.68
CA ILE A 396 -25.40 13.27 -7.63
C ILE A 396 -25.33 11.76 -7.40
N ILE A 397 -24.40 11.03 -8.01
CA ILE A 397 -24.36 9.56 -7.88
C ILE A 397 -24.15 9.15 -6.41
N HIS A 398 -23.18 9.75 -5.73
CA HIS A 398 -22.91 9.48 -4.31
C HIS A 398 -24.08 9.90 -3.42
N GLN A 399 -24.67 11.08 -3.69
CA GLN A 399 -25.84 11.52 -2.95
C GLN A 399 -27.06 10.60 -3.14
N THR A 400 -27.26 10.07 -4.35
CA THR A 400 -28.34 9.13 -4.64
C THR A 400 -28.12 7.76 -4.04
N LEU A 401 -26.87 7.30 -4.00
CA LEU A 401 -26.50 6.06 -3.34
C LEU A 401 -26.72 6.18 -1.83
N ALA A 402 -26.29 7.28 -1.21
CA ALA A 402 -26.53 7.56 0.19
C ALA A 402 -28.04 7.67 0.50
N LEU A 403 -28.82 8.37 -0.34
CA LEU A 403 -30.27 8.41 -0.21
C LEU A 403 -30.92 7.02 -0.30
N HIS A 404 -30.43 6.16 -1.20
CA HIS A 404 -30.92 4.79 -1.31
C HIS A 404 -30.49 3.90 -0.13
N GLY A 405 -29.27 4.10 0.38
CA GLY A 405 -28.79 3.48 1.61
C GLY A 405 -29.68 3.84 2.80
N MET A 406 -30.09 5.10 2.91
CA MET A 406 -31.09 5.53 3.90
C MET A 406 -32.39 4.73 3.78
N PHE A 407 -32.89 4.47 2.58
CA PHE A 407 -34.11 3.67 2.40
C PHE A 407 -33.95 2.21 2.87
N GLY A 408 -32.75 1.65 2.72
CA GLY A 408 -32.43 0.27 3.08
C GLY A 408 -32.23 0.01 4.57
N ASN A 409 -31.76 1.00 5.33
CA ASN A 409 -31.29 0.81 6.72
C ASN A 409 -32.39 0.53 7.75
N GLY A 410 -33.68 0.48 7.38
CA GLY A 410 -34.77 -0.02 8.24
C GLY A 410 -35.13 0.85 9.46
N GLU A 411 -34.28 1.82 9.82
CA GLU A 411 -34.52 2.84 10.83
C GLU A 411 -35.72 3.73 10.45
N GLU A 412 -36.36 4.34 11.45
CA GLU A 412 -37.55 5.19 11.25
C GLU A 412 -37.30 6.32 10.23
N GLY A 413 -36.05 6.83 10.17
CA GLY A 413 -35.62 7.83 9.20
C GLY A 413 -35.62 7.35 7.74
N GLY A 414 -35.31 6.09 7.49
CA GLY A 414 -35.28 5.51 6.14
C GLY A 414 -36.65 5.37 5.51
N LYS A 415 -37.62 4.89 6.30
CA LYS A 415 -39.03 4.81 5.89
C LYS A 415 -39.62 6.18 5.67
N PHE A 416 -39.27 7.15 6.52
CA PHE A 416 -39.69 8.54 6.36
C PHE A 416 -39.19 9.13 5.04
N ALA A 417 -37.91 8.94 4.70
CA ALA A 417 -37.33 9.48 3.47
C ALA A 417 -37.97 8.85 2.20
N LEU A 418 -38.26 7.55 2.21
CA LEU A 418 -38.95 6.88 1.10
C LEU A 418 -40.37 7.41 0.93
N ILE A 419 -41.13 7.53 2.04
CA ILE A 419 -42.48 8.09 2.01
C ILE A 419 -42.43 9.54 1.52
N ALA A 420 -41.50 10.35 1.99
CA ALA A 420 -41.32 11.73 1.54
C ALA A 420 -41.02 11.80 0.04
N TYR A 421 -40.15 10.92 -0.49
CA TYR A 421 -39.86 10.82 -1.93
C TYR A 421 -41.12 10.50 -2.74
N LEU A 422 -41.91 9.50 -2.30
CA LEU A 422 -43.16 9.13 -2.96
C LEU A 422 -44.21 10.24 -2.88
N VAL A 423 -44.37 10.87 -1.72
CA VAL A 423 -45.30 11.99 -1.50
C VAL A 423 -44.93 13.17 -2.40
N LEU A 424 -43.64 13.50 -2.48
CA LEU A 424 -43.14 14.60 -3.31
C LEU A 424 -43.33 14.30 -4.81
N GLY A 425 -43.03 13.08 -5.26
CA GLY A 425 -43.29 12.64 -6.62
C GLY A 425 -44.77 12.70 -7.00
N CYS A 426 -45.65 12.19 -6.13
CA CYS A 426 -47.09 12.27 -6.30
C CYS A 426 -47.59 13.72 -6.30
N LEU A 427 -47.04 14.58 -5.45
CA LEU A 427 -47.38 16.01 -5.40
C LEU A 427 -47.02 16.70 -6.72
N PHE A 428 -45.83 16.45 -7.28
CA PHE A 428 -45.42 17.05 -8.54
C PHE A 428 -46.24 16.55 -9.73
N MET A 429 -46.52 15.25 -9.78
CA MET A 429 -47.43 14.68 -10.77
C MET A 429 -48.83 15.32 -10.67
N LEU A 430 -49.33 15.53 -9.46
CA LEU A 430 -50.61 16.20 -9.24
C LEU A 430 -50.55 17.64 -9.75
N VAL A 431 -49.56 18.42 -9.32
CA VAL A 431 -49.40 19.83 -9.72
C VAL A 431 -49.31 20.00 -11.24
N ASP A 432 -48.57 19.12 -11.93
CA ASP A 432 -48.42 19.15 -13.39
C ASP A 432 -49.70 18.72 -14.14
N THR A 433 -50.53 17.88 -13.52
CA THR A 433 -51.81 17.44 -14.09
C THR A 433 -52.99 18.36 -13.74
N ILE A 434 -52.88 19.23 -12.72
CA ILE A 434 -53.94 20.19 -12.32
C ILE A 434 -54.54 20.92 -13.53
N PRO A 435 -53.75 21.58 -14.41
CA PRO A 435 -54.31 22.42 -15.45
C PRO A 435 -55.20 21.63 -16.40
N LEU A 436 -54.77 20.42 -16.76
CA LEU A 436 -55.47 19.55 -17.70
C LEU A 436 -56.65 18.81 -17.03
N VAL A 437 -56.49 18.37 -15.78
CA VAL A 437 -57.59 17.80 -14.98
C VAL A 437 -58.72 18.81 -14.84
N VAL A 438 -58.40 20.05 -14.46
CA VAL A 438 -59.41 21.12 -14.35
C VAL A 438 -60.06 21.41 -15.71
N LYS A 439 -59.28 21.47 -16.80
CA LYS A 439 -59.83 21.68 -18.15
C LYS A 439 -60.70 20.50 -18.63
N PHE A 440 -60.39 19.27 -18.21
CA PHE A 440 -61.16 18.06 -18.51
C PHE A 440 -62.51 18.01 -17.79
N PHE A 441 -62.57 18.43 -16.52
CA PHE A 441 -63.80 18.43 -15.73
C PHE A 441 -64.66 19.69 -15.88
N CYS A 442 -64.11 20.80 -16.36
CA CYS A 442 -64.88 22.01 -16.65
C CYS A 442 -65.69 21.85 -17.95
N LYS A 443 -66.89 22.43 -17.99
CA LYS A 443 -67.66 22.58 -19.23
C LYS A 443 -66.91 23.50 -20.21
N ALA A 444 -67.10 23.24 -21.51
CA ALA A 444 -66.61 24.10 -22.59
C ALA A 444 -67.10 25.54 -22.36
N GLY A 445 -66.17 26.50 -22.35
CA GLY A 445 -66.49 27.91 -22.15
C GLY A 445 -66.75 28.66 -23.47
N PRO A 446 -67.17 29.94 -23.39
CA PRO A 446 -67.39 30.80 -24.56
C PRO A 446 -66.15 30.90 -25.48
N TYR A 447 -64.96 30.90 -24.90
CA TYR A 447 -63.71 30.89 -25.66
C TYR A 447 -63.55 29.58 -26.46
N ASP A 448 -63.81 28.43 -25.82
CA ASP A 448 -63.73 27.13 -26.50
C ASP A 448 -64.74 27.02 -27.64
N THR A 449 -65.91 27.65 -27.51
CA THR A 449 -66.90 27.68 -28.60
C THR A 449 -66.47 28.58 -29.76
N LEU A 450 -65.91 29.77 -29.48
CA LEU A 450 -65.49 30.70 -30.52
C LEU A 450 -64.39 30.09 -31.39
N VAL A 451 -63.36 29.52 -30.77
CA VAL A 451 -62.26 28.92 -31.52
C VAL A 451 -62.73 27.65 -32.28
N ASP A 452 -63.74 26.93 -31.79
CA ASP A 452 -64.30 25.76 -32.49
C ASP A 452 -65.09 26.20 -33.73
N CYS A 453 -65.86 27.29 -33.62
CA CYS A 453 -66.53 27.89 -34.76
C CYS A 453 -65.54 28.32 -35.85
N GLU A 454 -64.41 28.91 -35.47
CA GLU A 454 -63.35 29.31 -36.42
C GLU A 454 -62.68 28.10 -37.08
N GLU A 455 -62.32 27.08 -36.31
CA GLU A 455 -61.74 25.83 -36.82
C GLU A 455 -62.70 25.14 -37.81
N VAL A 456 -63.97 25.02 -37.45
CA VAL A 456 -65.00 24.42 -38.31
C VAL A 456 -65.22 25.25 -39.58
N ARG A 457 -65.18 26.59 -39.49
CA ARG A 457 -65.28 27.47 -40.66
C ARG A 457 -64.10 27.24 -41.60
N TYR A 458 -62.88 27.23 -41.07
CA TYR A 458 -61.66 26.99 -41.83
C TYR A 458 -61.66 25.61 -42.50
N ASP A 459 -62.06 24.57 -41.78
CA ASP A 459 -62.16 23.21 -42.33
C ASP A 459 -63.20 23.10 -43.46
N ARG A 460 -64.33 23.81 -43.36
CA ARG A 460 -65.33 23.88 -44.43
C ARG A 460 -64.80 24.62 -45.65
N GLU A 461 -64.19 25.80 -45.46
CA GLU A 461 -63.60 26.58 -46.55
C GLU A 461 -62.52 25.79 -47.27
N ARG A 462 -61.66 25.10 -46.53
CA ARG A 462 -60.63 24.22 -47.09
C ARG A 462 -61.23 23.06 -47.88
N LYS A 463 -62.27 22.40 -47.35
CA LYS A 463 -62.95 21.31 -48.08
C LYS A 463 -63.62 21.82 -49.36
N ALA A 464 -64.33 22.95 -49.28
CA ALA A 464 -64.96 23.57 -50.44
C ALA A 464 -63.93 23.97 -51.51
N PHE A 465 -62.77 24.51 -51.09
CA PHE A 465 -61.66 24.80 -51.98
C PHE A 465 -61.08 23.53 -52.63
N LEU A 466 -60.90 22.46 -51.86
CA LEU A 466 -60.41 21.19 -52.41
C LEU A 466 -61.42 20.58 -53.39
N GLU A 467 -62.71 20.58 -53.07
CA GLU A 467 -63.75 20.06 -53.96
C GLU A 467 -63.86 20.87 -55.26
N SER A 468 -63.83 22.20 -55.17
CA SER A 468 -63.85 23.06 -56.37
C SER A 468 -62.58 22.89 -57.22
N TYR A 469 -61.42 22.73 -56.57
CA TYR A 469 -60.15 22.47 -57.24
C TYR A 469 -60.15 21.11 -57.97
N HIS A 470 -60.63 20.03 -57.32
CA HIS A 470 -60.72 18.71 -57.97
C HIS A 470 -61.69 18.74 -59.16
N LYS A 471 -62.86 19.39 -59.01
CA LYS A 471 -63.83 19.53 -60.10
C LYS A 471 -63.24 20.29 -61.28
N TYR A 472 -62.50 21.37 -61.02
CA TYR A 472 -61.81 22.14 -62.06
C TYR A 472 -60.76 21.28 -62.79
N MET A 473 -59.96 20.50 -62.04
CA MET A 473 -58.94 19.61 -62.61
C MET A 473 -59.55 18.49 -63.46
N ASP A 474 -60.68 17.90 -63.04
CA ASP A 474 -61.39 16.87 -63.81
C ASP A 474 -62.00 17.43 -65.11
N GLU A 475 -62.57 18.65 -65.07
CA GLU A 475 -63.07 19.34 -66.26
C GLU A 475 -61.94 19.66 -67.25
N LEU A 476 -60.76 20.03 -66.76
CA LEU A 476 -59.58 20.31 -67.58
C LEU A 476 -59.04 19.03 -68.25
N ALA A 477 -58.99 17.91 -67.53
CA ALA A 477 -58.54 16.61 -68.06
C ALA A 477 -59.51 16.04 -69.11
N GLY A 478 -60.82 16.28 -68.96
CA GLY A 478 -61.85 15.88 -69.93
C GLY A 478 -61.95 16.77 -71.18
N GLY A 479 -61.22 17.90 -71.22
CA GLY A 479 -61.21 18.83 -72.34
C GLY A 479 -60.49 18.29 -73.57
N LYS A 480 -61.25 17.92 -74.62
CA LYS A 480 -60.73 17.41 -75.92
C LYS A 480 -59.69 18.30 -76.64
N LEU A 481 -59.54 19.57 -76.22
CA LEU A 481 -58.63 20.55 -76.83
C LEU A 481 -57.19 20.47 -76.29
N LEU A 482 -56.99 20.02 -75.05
CA LEU A 482 -55.66 20.01 -74.41
C LEU A 482 -54.76 18.88 -74.91
N HIS A 483 -55.35 17.79 -75.42
CA HIS A 483 -54.60 16.62 -75.91
C HIS A 483 -54.03 16.80 -77.33
N LEU A 484 -54.34 17.89 -78.03
CA LEU A 484 -53.92 18.13 -79.43
C LEU A 484 -52.84 19.21 -79.59
N THR A 485 -52.58 20.05 -78.58
CA THR A 485 -51.58 21.13 -78.67
C THR A 485 -50.45 20.90 -77.67
N GLN A 486 -49.25 20.50 -78.14
CA GLN A 486 -48.03 20.41 -77.31
C GLN A 486 -47.42 21.80 -76.96
N ASN A 487 -48.23 22.86 -76.90
CA ASN A 487 -47.74 24.22 -76.69
C ASN A 487 -47.95 24.67 -75.23
N LYS A 488 -46.91 24.53 -74.40
CA LYS A 488 -46.89 24.92 -72.97
C LYS A 488 -47.43 26.33 -72.64
N PRO A 489 -47.12 27.41 -73.40
CA PRO A 489 -47.70 28.73 -73.13
C PRO A 489 -49.22 28.78 -73.34
N LEU A 490 -49.74 28.05 -74.32
CA LEU A 490 -51.17 27.92 -74.56
C LEU A 490 -51.85 27.17 -73.41
N GLU A 491 -51.26 26.05 -72.97
CA GLU A 491 -51.74 25.29 -71.80
C GLU A 491 -51.78 26.16 -70.54
N ARG A 492 -50.74 26.96 -70.29
CA ARG A 492 -50.71 27.90 -69.16
C ARG A 492 -51.78 28.99 -69.26
N ALA A 493 -51.99 29.56 -70.44
CA ALA A 493 -53.04 30.56 -70.65
C ALA A 493 -54.45 29.98 -70.45
N PHE A 494 -54.66 28.70 -70.79
CA PHE A 494 -55.91 27.99 -70.48
C PHE A 494 -56.04 27.64 -68.98
N VAL A 495 -54.93 27.30 -68.31
CA VAL A 495 -54.90 26.99 -66.87
C VAL A 495 -55.14 28.22 -65.99
N GLU A 496 -54.65 29.39 -66.41
CA GLU A 496 -54.77 30.63 -65.64
C GLU A 496 -56.16 31.28 -65.69
N GLY A 497 -57.06 30.86 -66.60
CA GLY A 497 -58.52 31.03 -66.50
C GLY A 497 -59.10 32.43 -66.24
N ILE A 498 -58.31 33.49 -66.24
CA ILE A 498 -58.70 34.82 -65.72
C ILE A 498 -58.93 35.85 -66.85
N ASP A 499 -58.58 35.54 -68.10
CA ASP A 499 -58.92 36.41 -69.22
C ASP A 499 -59.11 35.62 -70.52
N GLN A 500 -60.36 35.54 -71.00
CA GLN A 500 -60.72 34.90 -72.29
C GLN A 500 -59.99 35.56 -73.47
N SER A 501 -59.64 36.84 -73.33
CA SER A 501 -58.85 37.58 -74.31
C SER A 501 -57.42 37.08 -74.43
N LYS A 502 -56.81 36.65 -73.31
CA LYS A 502 -55.42 36.16 -73.29
C LYS A 502 -55.29 34.76 -73.88
N SER A 503 -56.22 33.87 -73.59
CA SER A 503 -56.23 32.52 -74.19
C SER A 503 -56.52 32.58 -75.69
N ALA A 504 -57.42 33.46 -76.14
CA ALA A 504 -57.69 33.67 -77.56
C ALA A 504 -56.49 34.25 -78.32
N ASN A 505 -55.81 35.25 -77.74
CA ASN A 505 -54.60 35.83 -78.35
C ASN A 505 -53.46 34.81 -78.45
N ALA A 506 -53.23 34.02 -77.39
CA ALA A 506 -52.21 32.97 -77.40
C ALA A 506 -52.54 31.86 -78.42
N PHE A 507 -53.82 31.56 -78.63
CA PHE A 507 -54.26 30.62 -79.66
C PHE A 507 -54.00 31.16 -81.08
N LEU A 508 -54.33 32.43 -81.34
CA LEU A 508 -54.04 33.07 -82.63
C LEU A 508 -52.54 33.16 -82.92
N GLU A 509 -51.73 33.49 -81.92
CA GLU A 509 -50.27 33.51 -82.03
C GLU A 509 -49.71 32.12 -82.39
N HIS A 510 -50.23 31.06 -81.76
CA HIS A 510 -49.87 29.69 -82.13
C HIS A 510 -50.29 29.32 -83.56
N LEU A 511 -51.47 29.74 -84.03
CA LEU A 511 -51.87 29.52 -85.42
C LEU A 511 -50.95 30.27 -86.40
N MET A 512 -50.54 31.49 -86.06
CA MET A 512 -49.61 32.30 -86.86
C MET A 512 -48.20 31.69 -86.93
N ASP A 513 -47.71 31.11 -85.82
CA ASP A 513 -46.46 30.36 -85.79
C ASP A 513 -46.54 29.09 -86.65
N LEU A 514 -47.65 28.36 -86.58
CA LEU A 514 -47.87 27.20 -87.43
C LEU A 514 -47.87 27.57 -88.91
N GLU A 515 -48.58 28.65 -89.29
CA GLU A 515 -48.57 29.18 -90.65
C GLU A 515 -47.17 29.56 -91.12
N SER A 516 -46.44 30.35 -90.32
CA SER A 516 -45.07 30.78 -90.65
C SER A 516 -44.13 29.60 -90.83
N SER A 517 -44.25 28.58 -89.97
CA SER A 517 -43.43 27.37 -90.05
C SER A 517 -43.79 26.50 -91.26
N PHE A 518 -45.07 26.45 -91.65
CA PHE A 518 -45.53 25.73 -92.82
C PHE A 518 -45.06 26.42 -94.09
N GLN A 519 -45.24 27.73 -94.19
CA GLN A 519 -44.83 28.54 -95.33
C GLN A 519 -43.31 28.45 -95.55
N GLY A 520 -42.51 28.55 -94.49
CA GLY A 520 -41.06 28.35 -94.60
C GLY A 520 -40.66 26.96 -95.11
N ARG A 521 -41.45 25.91 -94.83
CA ARG A 521 -41.22 24.56 -95.38
C ARG A 521 -41.67 24.44 -96.84
N VAL A 522 -42.77 25.09 -97.20
CA VAL A 522 -43.24 25.14 -98.60
C VAL A 522 -42.21 25.84 -99.47
N ASP A 523 -41.66 26.97 -99.02
CA ASP A 523 -40.62 27.72 -99.75
C ASP A 523 -39.35 26.87 -99.95
N GLN A 524 -38.91 26.14 -98.91
CA GLN A 524 -37.78 25.21 -99.02
C GLN A 524 -38.04 24.07 -100.02
N GLU A 525 -39.24 23.50 -100.03
CA GLU A 525 -39.59 22.47 -101.00
C GLU A 525 -39.72 23.02 -102.42
N GLN A 526 -40.22 24.25 -102.59
CA GLN A 526 -40.25 24.93 -103.89
C GLN A 526 -38.84 25.20 -104.42
N GLU A 527 -37.90 25.67 -103.57
CA GLU A 527 -36.50 25.83 -103.93
C GLU A 527 -35.86 24.49 -104.31
N ARG A 528 -36.16 23.42 -103.56
CA ARG A 528 -35.68 22.08 -103.86
C ARG A 528 -36.20 21.56 -105.20
N LEU A 529 -37.46 21.83 -105.52
CA LEU A 529 -38.07 21.45 -106.80
C LEU A 529 -37.52 22.26 -107.98
N ALA A 530 -37.19 23.53 -107.78
CA ALA A 530 -36.52 24.35 -108.80
C ALA A 530 -35.13 23.79 -109.21
N SER A 531 -34.49 23.02 -108.32
CA SER A 531 -33.21 22.35 -108.57
C SER A 531 -33.32 20.93 -109.18
N ALA A 532 -34.54 20.39 -109.36
CA ALA A 532 -34.79 19.00 -109.73
C ALA A 532 -35.28 18.82 -111.18
N ASP A 533 -35.13 17.60 -111.73
CA ASP A 533 -35.54 17.24 -113.11
C ASP A 533 -37.02 17.59 -113.43
N ALA A 534 -37.24 18.11 -114.64
CA ALA A 534 -38.50 18.73 -115.08
C ALA A 534 -39.76 17.84 -114.97
N SER A 535 -39.64 16.50 -115.04
CA SER A 535 -40.79 15.60 -114.97
C SER A 535 -41.25 15.28 -113.53
N LYS A 536 -40.36 15.35 -112.53
CA LYS A 536 -40.71 15.19 -111.11
C LYS A 536 -41.19 16.51 -110.50
N SER A 537 -40.67 17.65 -110.98
CA SER A 537 -41.02 18.97 -110.47
C SER A 537 -42.51 19.31 -110.60
N SER A 538 -43.17 18.93 -111.71
CA SER A 538 -44.58 19.27 -111.94
C SER A 538 -45.55 18.53 -111.00
N ARG A 539 -45.37 17.22 -110.80
CA ARG A 539 -46.26 16.43 -109.92
C ARG A 539 -46.09 16.79 -108.43
N SER A 540 -44.85 17.10 -108.03
CA SER A 540 -44.59 17.55 -106.66
C SER A 540 -45.09 18.97 -106.39
N ALA A 541 -45.12 19.85 -107.40
CA ALA A 541 -45.73 21.18 -107.27
C ALA A 541 -47.25 21.11 -107.09
N GLU A 542 -47.94 20.28 -107.86
CA GLU A 542 -49.41 20.08 -107.74
C GLU A 542 -49.79 19.47 -106.38
N MET A 543 -49.00 18.51 -105.87
CA MET A 543 -49.18 17.96 -104.52
C MET A 543 -48.93 19.00 -103.42
N LEU A 544 -47.95 19.89 -103.59
CA LEU A 544 -47.69 20.97 -102.62
C LEU A 544 -48.85 21.97 -102.57
N GLU A 545 -49.47 22.28 -103.71
CA GLU A 545 -50.65 23.13 -103.79
C GLU A 545 -51.84 22.49 -103.05
N GLU A 546 -52.15 21.21 -103.31
CA GLU A 546 -53.21 20.48 -102.62
C GLU A 546 -52.97 20.38 -101.09
N PHE A 547 -51.71 20.17 -100.68
CA PHE A 547 -51.35 20.19 -99.26
C PHE A 547 -51.53 21.58 -98.63
N SER A 548 -51.18 22.64 -99.35
CA SER A 548 -51.36 24.01 -98.86
C SER A 548 -52.83 24.34 -98.65
N ASP A 549 -53.69 24.00 -99.62
CA ASP A 549 -55.14 24.23 -99.51
C ASP A 549 -55.76 23.44 -98.35
N THR A 550 -55.35 22.18 -98.20
CA THR A 550 -55.80 21.34 -97.09
C THR A 550 -55.36 21.92 -95.74
N PHE A 551 -54.12 22.40 -95.63
CA PHE A 551 -53.59 23.03 -94.42
C PHE A 551 -54.38 24.28 -94.03
N TYR A 552 -54.57 25.22 -94.97
CA TYR A 552 -55.33 26.45 -94.73
C TYR A 552 -56.81 26.17 -94.41
N SER A 553 -57.43 25.17 -95.04
CA SER A 553 -58.80 24.74 -94.71
C SER A 553 -58.92 24.19 -93.29
N ASN A 554 -57.94 23.41 -92.84
CA ASN A 554 -57.93 22.84 -91.49
C ASN A 554 -57.69 23.93 -90.45
N MET A 555 -56.75 24.85 -90.71
CA MET A 555 -56.51 26.00 -89.85
C MET A 555 -57.76 26.88 -89.69
N ARG A 556 -58.48 27.15 -90.80
CA ARG A 556 -59.76 27.88 -90.76
C ARG A 556 -60.82 27.12 -89.95
N THR A 557 -60.93 25.81 -90.16
CA THR A 557 -61.88 24.96 -89.42
C THR A 557 -61.57 24.94 -87.92
N GLN A 558 -60.28 24.90 -87.54
CA GLN A 558 -59.86 24.94 -86.14
C GLN A 558 -60.19 26.30 -85.50
N MET A 559 -59.90 27.39 -86.22
CA MET A 559 -60.24 28.75 -85.79
C MET A 559 -61.75 28.90 -85.60
N GLU A 560 -62.55 28.47 -86.57
CA GLU A 560 -64.02 28.47 -86.46
C GLU A 560 -64.49 27.60 -85.29
N SER A 561 -63.98 26.38 -85.14
CA SER A 561 -64.39 25.48 -84.04
C SER A 561 -64.05 26.02 -82.64
N PHE A 562 -62.98 26.81 -82.52
CA PHE A 562 -62.59 27.44 -81.26
C PHE A 562 -63.56 28.59 -80.93
N PHE A 563 -63.75 29.52 -81.85
CA PHE A 563 -64.63 30.67 -81.63
C PHE A 563 -66.12 30.32 -81.61
N ASP A 564 -66.55 29.25 -82.30
CA ASP A 564 -67.94 28.81 -82.34
C ASP A 564 -68.31 27.96 -81.10
N ARG A 565 -67.38 27.15 -80.56
CA ARG A 565 -67.56 26.54 -79.22
C ARG A 565 -67.67 27.60 -78.13
N ASP A 566 -66.95 28.70 -78.28
CA ASP A 566 -67.05 29.83 -77.37
C ASP A 566 -68.36 30.62 -77.57
N ALA A 567 -68.87 30.76 -78.80
CA ALA A 567 -70.20 31.31 -79.06
C ALA A 567 -71.32 30.45 -78.43
N VAL A 568 -71.19 29.12 -78.50
CA VAL A 568 -72.11 28.17 -77.85
C VAL A 568 -72.00 28.22 -76.32
N LYS A 569 -70.80 28.36 -75.75
CA LYS A 569 -70.59 28.56 -74.30
C LYS A 569 -71.11 29.91 -73.81
N ALA A 570 -70.91 30.99 -74.58
CA ALA A 570 -71.42 32.32 -74.27
C ALA A 570 -72.96 32.34 -74.27
N ALA A 571 -73.59 31.66 -75.25
CA ALA A 571 -75.04 31.47 -75.32
C ALA A 571 -75.61 30.56 -74.20
N ALA A 572 -74.81 29.62 -73.70
CA ALA A 572 -75.18 28.80 -72.53
C ALA A 572 -75.05 29.58 -71.22
N ALA A 573 -74.02 30.42 -71.08
CA ALA A 573 -73.80 31.27 -69.91
C ALA A 573 -74.88 32.37 -69.78
N SER A 574 -75.36 32.94 -70.89
CA SER A 574 -76.45 33.93 -70.88
C SER A 574 -77.84 33.33 -70.61
N ARG A 575 -77.97 32.00 -70.56
CA ARG A 575 -79.21 31.29 -70.18
C ARG A 575 -79.20 30.81 -68.73
N SER A 576 -78.06 30.90 -68.04
CA SER A 576 -77.90 30.50 -66.62
C SER A 576 -77.71 31.68 -65.66
N SER A 577 -77.76 32.92 -66.16
CA SER A 577 -78.06 34.13 -65.37
C SER A 577 -79.55 34.41 -65.44
#